data_AF-A0A928S259-F1
#
_entry.id   AF-A0A928S259-F1
#
_cell.length_a   1.000
_cell.length_b   1.000
_cell.length_c   1.000
_cell.angle_alpha   90.00
_cell.angle_beta   90.00
_cell.angle_gamma   90.00
#
_symmetry.space_group_name_H-M   'P 1'
#
loop_
_entity.id
_entity.type
_entity.pdbx_description
1 polymer ?
#
loop_
_entity_poly.entity_id
_entity_poly.type
_entity_poly.pdbx_seq_one_letter_code
_entity_poly.pdbx_strand_id
1 'polypeptide(L)'
;MRELKVMLVLAALVSVASGQMIGTGPIQPQEGKAAPVIEFLGDSDQNPAGAAVLVWSTGNPNNQTQAIAAWIQASGRFGSVVGENDDDGKSLAELQAYDAVLYFTNGCGGDMNANGDVLADYADTGARLVVAVFAWANQGCNTLGGRFINDEISPYVFEGGSLYTNANLDANDGSCYFDDVNSLTGLFRDNVRLTSGAVERGRWSDGEPLVAVKGNVVGVNLFPDDAYGNVSGDIRPLFINALSCETGPPTPRCIYQVSKVKNKANACGQVCDTCPYVRGDLVCTIECGSANDCPGRLKGFNACANGAACKVSADLIGCDFPPRNCRQCR
;
A
#
# COMPACT_ATOMS: atom_id res chain seq x y z
N MET A 1 13.47 -10.48 59.18
CA MET A 1 12.90 -9.40 60.02
C MET A 1 12.94 -8.11 59.23
N ARG A 2 11.80 -7.41 59.19
CA ARG A 2 11.48 -6.13 58.50
C ARG A 2 11.19 -6.23 57.01
N GLU A 3 10.11 -5.70 56.46
CA GLU A 3 8.73 -5.41 56.92
C GLU A 3 7.93 -5.09 55.65
N LEU A 4 6.67 -5.49 55.64
CA LEU A 4 5.65 -5.34 54.59
C LEU A 4 5.12 -3.89 54.53
N LYS A 5 4.73 -3.40 53.34
CA LYS A 5 3.69 -2.36 53.08
C LYS A 5 3.41 -2.40 51.57
N VAL A 6 2.46 -3.19 51.05
CA VAL A 6 1.01 -2.96 50.95
C VAL A 6 0.64 -1.53 50.51
N MET A 7 0.21 -1.38 49.26
CA MET A 7 -0.75 -0.35 48.87
C MET A 7 -1.77 -0.95 47.89
N LEU A 8 -2.99 -1.05 48.42
CA LEU A 8 -4.25 -1.48 47.82
C LEU A 8 -5.01 -0.19 47.46
N VAL A 9 -5.53 -0.04 46.24
CA VAL A 9 -6.55 0.97 45.96
C VAL A 9 -7.76 0.31 45.31
N LEU A 10 -8.87 0.49 46.03
CA LEU A 10 -10.20 -0.07 45.85
C LEU A 10 -10.95 0.55 44.67
N ALA A 11 -11.78 -0.29 44.05
CA ALA A 11 -12.92 0.08 43.22
C ALA A 11 -14.00 0.84 44.01
N ALA A 12 -14.72 1.73 43.33
CA ALA A 12 -15.99 2.28 43.81
C ALA A 12 -17.04 2.23 42.68
N LEU A 13 -17.97 1.30 42.84
CA LEU A 13 -19.30 1.29 42.22
C LEU A 13 -20.18 2.32 42.93
N VAL A 14 -20.90 3.15 42.17
CA VAL A 14 -22.07 3.88 42.66
C VAL A 14 -23.21 3.68 41.67
N SER A 15 -24.25 3.01 42.15
CA SER A 15 -25.58 2.90 41.54
C SER A 15 -26.57 3.48 42.54
N VAL A 16 -27.35 4.49 42.14
CA VAL A 16 -28.70 4.73 42.67
C VAL A 16 -29.58 5.29 41.56
N ALA A 17 -30.71 4.63 41.34
CA ALA A 17 -31.79 5.01 40.45
C ALA A 17 -32.68 6.11 41.05
N SER A 18 -33.35 6.90 40.22
CA SER A 18 -34.83 7.08 40.18
C SER A 18 -35.23 8.38 39.47
N GLY A 19 -36.34 8.33 38.71
CA GLY A 19 -37.08 9.52 38.28
C GLY A 19 -37.59 9.49 36.84
N GLN A 20 -38.78 8.92 36.62
CA GLN A 20 -39.61 9.10 35.42
C GLN A 20 -39.84 10.58 35.10
N MET A 21 -40.03 10.91 33.80
CA MET A 21 -41.11 11.79 33.34
C MET A 21 -41.42 11.49 31.87
N ILE A 22 -42.71 11.32 31.61
CA ILE A 22 -43.32 10.92 30.34
C ILE A 22 -43.44 12.18 29.47
N GLY A 23 -42.79 12.19 28.31
CA GLY A 23 -42.91 13.25 27.31
C GLY A 23 -43.49 12.71 26.01
N THR A 24 -44.79 12.88 25.80
CA THR A 24 -45.46 12.66 24.51
C THR A 24 -45.15 13.84 23.58
N GLY A 25 -44.06 13.72 22.81
CA GLY A 25 -43.74 14.62 21.71
C GLY A 25 -44.21 14.05 20.36
N PRO A 26 -44.63 14.90 19.40
CA PRO A 26 -45.17 14.44 18.12
C PRO A 26 -44.10 13.71 17.30
N ILE A 27 -44.51 12.56 16.73
CA ILE A 27 -43.74 11.75 15.80
C ILE A 27 -43.47 12.60 14.56
N GLN A 28 -42.25 13.12 14.43
CA GLN A 28 -41.79 13.66 13.16
C GLN A 28 -41.56 12.49 12.19
N PRO A 29 -42.02 12.58 10.93
CA PRO A 29 -41.67 11.59 9.92
C PRO A 29 -40.16 11.58 9.77
N GLN A 30 -39.54 10.41 9.97
CA GLN A 30 -38.15 10.18 9.59
C GLN A 30 -38.04 10.48 8.09
N GLU A 31 -37.36 11.57 7.75
CA GLU A 31 -36.92 11.82 6.38
C GLU A 31 -36.11 10.61 5.92
N GLY A 32 -36.63 9.91 4.91
CA GLY A 32 -35.94 8.77 4.32
C GLY A 32 -34.58 9.23 3.81
N LYS A 33 -33.52 8.79 4.49
CA LYS A 33 -32.12 8.97 4.09
C LYS A 33 -31.99 8.51 2.64
N ALA A 34 -31.91 9.45 1.70
CA ALA A 34 -31.77 9.14 0.29
C ALA A 34 -30.53 8.24 0.13
N ALA A 35 -30.71 7.07 -0.49
CA ALA A 35 -29.60 6.16 -0.73
C ALA A 35 -28.53 6.90 -1.56
N PRO A 36 -27.25 6.84 -1.17
CA PRO A 36 -26.18 7.49 -1.91
C PRO A 36 -26.17 6.96 -3.35
N VAL A 37 -26.14 7.88 -4.32
CA VAL A 37 -25.91 7.54 -5.73
C VAL A 37 -24.40 7.37 -5.87
N ILE A 38 -23.95 6.13 -6.01
CA ILE A 38 -22.52 5.81 -6.23
C ILE A 38 -22.31 5.66 -7.74
N GLU A 39 -21.23 6.22 -8.28
CA GLU A 39 -20.92 6.14 -9.71
C GLU A 39 -20.16 4.84 -9.99
N PHE A 40 -20.63 4.05 -10.96
CA PHE A 40 -20.04 2.75 -11.26
C PHE A 40 -19.06 2.94 -12.40
N LEU A 41 -17.79 3.18 -12.07
CA LEU A 41 -16.72 3.23 -13.06
C LEU A 41 -16.55 1.84 -13.69
N GLY A 42 -16.22 1.82 -14.98
CA GLY A 42 -16.03 0.57 -15.72
C GLY A 42 -14.86 -0.25 -15.18
N ASP A 43 -15.01 -1.56 -15.30
CA ASP A 43 -14.06 -2.62 -14.94
C ASP A 43 -12.60 -2.27 -15.24
N SER A 44 -11.87 -1.95 -14.18
CA SER A 44 -10.43 -2.14 -14.12
C SER A 44 -10.15 -3.10 -12.97
N ASP A 45 -10.53 -4.37 -13.11
CA ASP A 45 -10.02 -5.42 -12.23
C ASP A 45 -8.49 -5.29 -12.09
N GLN A 46 -8.04 -4.99 -10.87
CA GLN A 46 -6.71 -5.26 -10.33
C GLN A 46 -5.50 -4.54 -10.96
N ASN A 47 -5.67 -3.30 -11.41
CA ASN A 47 -4.53 -2.47 -11.76
C ASN A 47 -4.51 -1.23 -10.86
N PRO A 48 -3.42 -0.89 -10.18
CA PRO A 48 -3.07 0.50 -9.90
C PRO A 48 -2.92 1.32 -11.20
N ALA A 49 -3.83 1.20 -12.18
CA ALA A 49 -3.82 1.86 -13.49
C ALA A 49 -3.92 3.39 -13.41
N GLY A 50 -3.98 3.96 -12.20
CA GLY A 50 -3.80 5.38 -11.95
C GLY A 50 -2.74 5.72 -10.90
N ALA A 51 -2.11 4.73 -10.27
CA ALA A 51 -1.07 4.99 -9.29
C ALA A 51 0.19 5.47 -10.01
N ALA A 52 0.69 6.63 -9.60
CA ALA A 52 1.93 7.21 -10.06
C ALA A 52 3.06 6.74 -9.15
N VAL A 53 4.10 6.15 -9.74
CA VAL A 53 5.28 5.67 -9.02
C VAL A 53 6.51 6.47 -9.43
N LEU A 54 7.30 6.87 -8.45
CA LEU A 54 8.64 7.40 -8.66
C LEU A 54 9.68 6.35 -8.28
N VAL A 55 10.61 6.07 -9.20
CA VAL A 55 11.88 5.41 -8.91
C VAL A 55 12.93 6.50 -8.80
N TRP A 56 13.35 6.81 -7.58
CA TRP A 56 14.35 7.81 -7.29
C TRP A 56 15.65 7.14 -6.84
N SER A 57 16.76 7.52 -7.46
CA SER A 57 18.09 7.12 -6.99
C SER A 57 19.01 8.30 -6.76
N THR A 58 20.05 8.09 -5.97
CA THR A 58 21.24 8.94 -5.95
C THR A 58 22.50 8.17 -6.34
N GLY A 59 23.36 8.81 -7.11
CA GLY A 59 24.64 8.26 -7.57
C GLY A 59 24.51 7.03 -8.48
N ASN A 60 23.36 6.81 -9.13
CA ASN A 60 23.16 5.69 -10.06
C ASN A 60 23.32 6.14 -11.52
N PRO A 61 24.45 5.84 -12.19
CA PRO A 61 24.78 6.43 -13.48
C PRO A 61 24.04 5.77 -14.67
N ASN A 62 24.34 6.25 -15.89
CA ASN A 62 24.04 5.58 -17.16
C ASN A 62 22.55 5.29 -17.43
N ASN A 63 21.65 6.13 -16.94
CA ASN A 63 20.20 5.99 -17.08
C ASN A 63 19.62 4.67 -16.53
N GLN A 64 20.31 4.00 -15.61
CA GLN A 64 19.86 2.69 -15.13
C GLN A 64 18.61 2.82 -14.25
N THR A 65 18.44 3.96 -13.58
CA THR A 65 17.21 4.28 -12.82
C THR A 65 15.98 4.36 -13.73
N GLN A 66 16.12 4.88 -14.95
CA GLN A 66 15.07 4.86 -15.96
C GLN A 66 14.79 3.45 -16.46
N ALA A 67 15.81 2.59 -16.57
CA ALA A 67 15.61 1.19 -16.94
C ALA A 67 14.80 0.43 -15.87
N ILE A 68 15.03 0.74 -14.59
CA ILE A 68 14.23 0.24 -13.47
C ILE A 68 12.77 0.65 -13.59
N ALA A 69 12.54 1.96 -13.75
CA ALA A 69 11.20 2.49 -13.97
C ALA A 69 10.50 1.84 -15.18
N ALA A 70 11.24 1.60 -16.28
CA ALA A 70 10.69 1.01 -17.49
C ALA A 70 10.17 -0.42 -17.28
N TRP A 71 10.89 -1.29 -16.55
CA TRP A 71 10.38 -2.64 -16.30
C TRP A 71 9.28 -2.69 -15.24
N ILE A 72 9.27 -1.75 -14.28
CA ILE A 72 8.13 -1.59 -13.36
C ILE A 72 6.90 -1.12 -14.16
N GLN A 73 7.04 -0.15 -15.07
CA GLN A 73 5.95 0.28 -15.95
C GLN A 73 5.44 -0.86 -16.83
N ALA A 74 6.35 -1.66 -17.39
CA ALA A 74 6.03 -2.79 -18.26
C ALA A 74 5.30 -3.93 -17.54
N SER A 75 5.33 -3.97 -16.20
CA SER A 75 4.50 -4.90 -15.42
C SER A 75 3.00 -4.69 -15.65
N GLY A 76 2.62 -3.51 -16.14
CA GLY A 76 1.24 -3.11 -16.32
C GLY A 76 0.50 -2.90 -15.00
N ARG A 77 1.17 -2.91 -13.84
CA ARG A 77 0.57 -2.68 -12.51
C ARG A 77 0.45 -1.21 -12.13
N PHE A 78 1.00 -0.25 -12.88
CA PHE A 78 0.99 1.15 -12.47
C PHE A 78 0.57 2.06 -13.63
N GLY A 79 -0.15 3.13 -13.32
CA GLY A 79 -0.63 4.09 -14.30
C GLY A 79 0.50 4.90 -14.92
N SER A 80 1.49 5.28 -14.09
CA SER A 80 2.74 5.88 -14.54
C SER A 80 3.89 5.47 -13.63
N VAL A 81 5.08 5.31 -14.22
CA VAL A 81 6.33 5.10 -13.49
C VAL A 81 7.40 6.00 -14.09
N VAL A 82 8.00 6.83 -13.24
CA VAL A 82 9.05 7.78 -13.63
C VAL A 82 10.35 7.38 -12.94
N GLY A 83 11.46 7.37 -13.67
CA GLY A 83 12.79 7.05 -13.13
C GLY A 83 13.71 8.26 -13.15
N GLU A 84 14.25 8.64 -12.00
CA GLU A 84 15.09 9.83 -11.83
C GLU A 84 16.31 9.52 -10.96
N ASN A 85 17.49 9.67 -11.55
CA ASN A 85 18.72 9.80 -10.77
C ASN A 85 18.93 11.28 -10.47
N ASP A 86 18.75 11.65 -9.20
CA ASP A 86 18.69 13.04 -8.78
C ASP A 86 19.50 13.24 -7.50
N ASP A 87 20.72 13.75 -7.70
CA ASP A 87 21.70 14.01 -6.65
C ASP A 87 21.46 15.36 -5.95
N ASP A 88 20.58 16.22 -6.46
CA ASP A 88 20.25 17.49 -5.80
C ASP A 88 19.19 17.30 -4.69
N GLY A 89 18.58 16.12 -4.63
CA GLY A 89 17.53 15.77 -3.69
C GLY A 89 16.14 16.15 -4.19
N LYS A 90 15.11 15.78 -3.41
CA LYS A 90 13.71 16.06 -3.73
C LYS A 90 13.04 16.80 -2.61
N SER A 91 12.03 17.61 -2.92
CA SER A 91 11.12 18.18 -1.94
C SER A 91 9.95 17.24 -1.65
N LEU A 92 9.33 17.39 -0.48
CA LEU A 92 8.11 16.64 -0.15
C LEU A 92 6.98 16.89 -1.18
N ALA A 93 6.84 18.14 -1.66
CA ALA A 93 5.81 18.49 -2.63
C ALA A 93 5.97 17.75 -3.96
N GLU A 94 7.22 17.49 -4.38
CA GLU A 94 7.50 16.67 -5.56
C GLU A 94 7.17 15.20 -5.32
N LEU A 95 7.52 14.65 -4.14
CA LEU A 95 7.19 13.27 -3.80
C LEU A 95 5.68 13.04 -3.69
N GLN A 96 4.92 14.02 -3.20
CA GLN A 96 3.46 13.97 -3.07
C GLN A 96 2.71 13.92 -4.42
N ALA A 97 3.39 14.10 -5.55
CA ALA A 97 2.82 13.84 -6.87
C ALA A 97 2.69 12.33 -7.18
N TYR A 98 3.28 11.47 -6.33
CA TYR A 98 3.34 10.03 -6.51
C TYR A 98 2.65 9.30 -5.36
N ASP A 99 1.93 8.22 -5.68
CA ASP A 99 1.28 7.32 -4.72
C ASP A 99 2.28 6.36 -4.05
N ALA A 100 3.40 6.08 -4.74
CA ALA A 100 4.49 5.30 -4.20
C ALA A 100 5.87 5.80 -4.68
N VAL A 101 6.88 5.62 -3.82
CA VAL A 101 8.28 5.92 -4.12
C VAL A 101 9.13 4.66 -3.88
N LEU A 102 9.96 4.30 -4.86
CA LEU A 102 11.12 3.41 -4.68
C LEU A 102 12.38 4.27 -4.60
N TYR A 103 13.09 4.21 -3.47
CA TYR A 103 14.35 4.90 -3.26
C TYR A 103 15.52 3.93 -3.09
N PHE A 104 16.67 4.24 -3.69
CA PHE A 104 17.92 3.52 -3.45
C PHE A 104 19.14 4.42 -3.71
N THR A 105 20.30 4.06 -3.19
CA THR A 105 21.56 4.77 -3.46
C THR A 105 22.51 3.84 -4.21
N ASN A 106 23.53 4.36 -4.91
CA ASN A 106 24.61 3.54 -5.49
C ASN A 106 26.00 4.20 -5.34
N GLY A 107 26.05 5.54 -5.25
CA GLY A 107 27.29 6.28 -5.08
C GLY A 107 27.13 7.51 -4.20
N CYS A 108 28.20 8.30 -4.08
CA CYS A 108 28.13 9.61 -3.43
C CYS A 108 27.35 10.58 -4.31
N GLY A 109 26.08 10.81 -3.99
CA GLY A 109 25.23 11.77 -4.68
C GLY A 109 24.20 12.35 -3.71
N GLY A 110 24.16 13.67 -3.55
CA GLY A 110 23.23 14.37 -2.68
C GLY A 110 23.50 14.32 -1.19
N ASP A 111 22.65 15.05 -0.44
CA ASP A 111 22.69 15.13 1.02
C ASP A 111 21.83 14.01 1.61
N MET A 112 22.49 12.97 2.12
CA MET A 112 21.83 11.79 2.69
C MET A 112 20.99 12.11 3.94
N ASN A 113 21.29 13.17 4.68
CA ASN A 113 20.45 13.58 5.80
C ASN A 113 19.20 14.28 5.28
N ALA A 114 19.35 15.22 4.34
CA ALA A 114 18.20 15.92 3.76
C ALA A 114 17.26 14.95 3.00
N ASN A 115 17.82 14.01 2.25
CA ASN A 115 17.04 12.96 1.58
C ASN A 115 16.31 12.08 2.60
N GLY A 116 16.98 11.70 3.69
CA GLY A 116 16.35 10.97 4.79
C GLY A 116 15.22 11.76 5.45
N ASP A 117 15.38 13.07 5.66
CA ASP A 117 14.33 13.91 6.24
C ASP A 117 13.09 13.97 5.33
N VAL A 118 13.27 14.16 4.02
CA VAL A 118 12.16 14.23 3.07
C VAL A 118 11.46 12.88 2.88
N LEU A 119 12.21 11.77 2.87
CA LEU A 119 11.62 10.43 2.83
C LEU A 119 10.83 10.10 4.10
N ALA A 120 11.28 10.56 5.26
CA ALA A 120 10.51 10.46 6.50
C ALA A 120 9.21 11.26 6.42
N ASP A 121 9.26 12.50 5.95
CA ASP A 121 8.07 13.33 5.75
C ASP A 121 7.07 12.69 4.77
N TYR A 122 7.56 12.06 3.70
CA TYR A 122 6.72 11.34 2.76
C TYR A 122 6.08 10.10 3.40
N ALA A 123 6.85 9.34 4.20
CA ALA A 123 6.32 8.20 4.95
C ALA A 123 5.24 8.63 5.96
N ASP A 124 5.39 9.78 6.62
CA ASP A 124 4.40 10.31 7.57
C ASP A 124 3.03 10.61 6.92
N THR A 125 2.97 10.74 5.58
CA THR A 125 1.69 10.89 4.85
C THR A 125 0.90 9.60 4.73
N GLY A 126 1.52 8.44 5.01
CA GLY A 126 0.94 7.11 4.80
C GLY A 126 1.09 6.57 3.37
N ALA A 127 1.67 7.33 2.43
CA ALA A 127 1.95 6.87 1.07
C ALA A 127 3.02 5.77 1.03
N ARG A 128 3.01 4.91 0.01
CA ARG A 128 3.93 3.75 -0.02
C ARG A 128 5.37 4.21 -0.24
N LEU A 129 6.25 3.87 0.69
CA LEU A 129 7.68 4.06 0.53
C LEU A 129 8.40 2.71 0.51
N VAL A 130 9.13 2.43 -0.56
CA VAL A 130 10.05 1.30 -0.68
C VAL A 130 11.46 1.84 -0.69
N VAL A 131 12.32 1.35 0.21
CA VAL A 131 13.74 1.67 0.23
C VAL A 131 14.53 0.41 -0.09
N ALA A 132 15.59 0.53 -0.88
CA ALA A 132 16.49 -0.56 -1.23
C ALA A 132 17.92 -0.32 -0.74
N VAL A 133 18.81 -1.29 -1.03
CA VAL A 133 20.18 -1.38 -0.48
C VAL A 133 21.04 -0.16 -0.79
N PHE A 134 22.17 -0.13 -0.11
CA PHE A 134 23.10 0.96 0.05
C PHE A 134 22.56 2.12 0.90
N ALA A 135 21.23 2.26 1.05
CA ALA A 135 20.63 3.16 2.02
C ALA A 135 21.01 2.81 3.48
N TRP A 136 21.33 1.55 3.78
CA TRP A 136 21.73 1.11 5.12
C TRP A 136 23.16 0.57 5.18
N ALA A 137 23.95 0.73 4.13
CA ALA A 137 25.34 0.33 4.20
C ALA A 137 26.12 1.36 5.02
N ASN A 138 26.63 1.03 6.21
CA ASN A 138 27.51 1.91 6.99
C ASN A 138 28.88 2.08 6.30
N GLN A 139 28.91 2.84 5.20
CA GLN A 139 30.07 2.99 4.32
C GLN A 139 30.27 4.42 3.79
N GLY A 140 29.47 5.39 4.26
CA GLY A 140 29.76 6.81 4.12
C GLY A 140 28.71 7.58 3.33
N CYS A 141 29.14 8.20 2.22
CA CYS A 141 28.38 9.22 1.49
C CYS A 141 27.07 8.74 0.83
N ASN A 142 26.84 7.43 0.74
CA ASN A 142 25.64 6.83 0.16
C ASN A 142 24.71 6.21 1.22
N THR A 143 25.11 6.24 2.49
CA THR A 143 24.31 5.79 3.64
C THR A 143 23.25 6.84 3.94
N LEU A 144 21.97 6.45 3.89
CA LEU A 144 20.88 7.36 4.22
C LEU A 144 20.98 7.77 5.70
N GLY A 145 20.58 9.01 6.00
CA GLY A 145 20.63 9.58 7.35
C GLY A 145 19.32 10.24 7.73
N GLY A 146 19.40 11.36 8.46
CA GLY A 146 18.24 12.18 8.82
C GLY A 146 17.20 11.44 9.69
N ARG A 147 15.99 11.98 9.72
CA ARG A 147 14.85 11.42 10.46
C ARG A 147 14.52 10.00 10.04
N PHE A 148 14.68 9.64 8.76
CA PHE A 148 14.35 8.30 8.29
C PHE A 148 15.09 7.20 9.07
N ILE A 149 16.36 7.45 9.42
CA ILE A 149 17.14 6.56 10.26
C ILE A 149 17.03 6.92 11.75
N ASN A 150 17.20 8.19 12.12
CA ASN A 150 17.28 8.63 13.52
C ASN A 150 15.97 8.45 14.30
N ASP A 151 14.83 8.67 13.65
CA ASP A 151 13.50 8.49 14.24
C ASP A 151 13.00 7.05 14.05
N GLU A 152 13.85 6.14 13.55
CA GLU A 152 13.53 4.74 13.33
C GLU A 152 12.32 4.53 12.38
N ILE A 153 12.06 5.46 11.44
CA ILE A 153 11.00 5.29 10.42
C ILE A 153 11.33 4.09 9.52
N SER A 154 12.60 3.91 9.20
CA SER A 154 13.09 2.80 8.41
C SER A 154 12.81 1.42 9.05
N PRO A 155 12.42 0.39 8.28
CA PRO A 155 12.29 -0.98 8.78
C PRO A 155 13.62 -1.60 9.23
N TYR A 156 14.74 -1.06 8.75
CA TYR A 156 16.08 -1.50 9.10
C TYR A 156 16.88 -0.39 9.76
N VAL A 157 17.81 -0.81 10.60
CA VAL A 157 18.96 -0.01 10.99
C VAL A 157 20.22 -0.73 10.54
N PHE A 158 21.24 0.05 10.18
CA PHE A 158 22.51 -0.50 9.76
C PHE A 158 23.23 -1.15 10.94
N GLU A 159 23.75 -2.35 10.72
CA GLU A 159 24.62 -3.07 11.65
C GLU A 159 26.08 -3.06 11.17
N GLY A 160 26.27 -3.07 9.84
CA GLY A 160 27.57 -2.95 9.18
C GLY A 160 27.49 -2.28 7.82
N GLY A 161 28.53 -2.46 7.01
CA GLY A 161 28.55 -2.01 5.61
C GLY A 161 27.80 -2.97 4.67
N SER A 162 27.95 -2.75 3.38
CA SER A 162 27.50 -3.72 2.37
C SER A 162 28.29 -5.03 2.48
N LEU A 163 27.62 -6.16 2.28
CA LEU A 163 28.18 -7.49 2.46
C LEU A 163 29.06 -7.94 1.28
N TYR A 164 28.67 -7.59 0.05
CA TYR A 164 29.34 -8.00 -1.19
C TYR A 164 29.57 -9.52 -1.30
N THR A 165 28.65 -10.31 -0.77
CA THR A 165 28.65 -11.77 -0.84
C THR A 165 27.31 -12.27 -1.36
N ASN A 166 27.35 -13.30 -2.21
CA ASN A 166 26.13 -13.90 -2.73
C ASN A 166 25.38 -14.65 -1.63
N ALA A 167 24.09 -14.35 -1.50
CA ALA A 167 23.14 -15.18 -0.77
C ALA A 167 21.91 -15.43 -1.64
N ASN A 168 21.19 -16.51 -1.32
CA ASN A 168 19.95 -16.87 -1.99
C ASN A 168 18.75 -16.58 -1.09
N LEU A 169 17.57 -16.41 -1.67
CA LEU A 169 16.31 -16.45 -0.91
C LEU A 169 16.24 -17.79 -0.13
N ASP A 170 16.07 -17.71 1.18
CA ASP A 170 15.97 -18.88 2.06
C ASP A 170 14.54 -19.09 2.56
N ALA A 171 13.97 -18.08 3.20
CA ALA A 171 12.63 -18.13 3.76
C ALA A 171 11.83 -16.87 3.44
N ASN A 172 10.52 -17.03 3.32
CA ASN A 172 9.54 -15.95 3.28
C ASN A 172 8.25 -16.36 4.00
N ASP A 173 7.39 -15.39 4.30
CA ASP A 173 6.14 -15.61 5.02
C ASP A 173 4.92 -15.86 4.11
N GLY A 174 5.13 -16.02 2.80
CA GLY A 174 4.06 -16.22 1.81
C GLY A 174 3.14 -15.00 1.62
N SER A 175 3.53 -13.82 2.11
CA SER A 175 2.80 -12.57 1.86
C SER A 175 2.85 -12.15 0.40
N CYS A 176 2.00 -11.18 0.01
CA CYS A 176 1.97 -10.67 -1.36
C CYS A 176 3.29 -10.08 -1.86
N TYR A 177 4.26 -9.80 -0.97
CA TYR A 177 5.62 -9.42 -1.38
C TYR A 177 6.32 -10.49 -2.21
N PHE A 178 5.94 -11.75 -2.03
CA PHE A 178 6.58 -12.90 -2.66
C PHE A 178 5.70 -13.57 -3.73
N ASP A 179 4.60 -12.93 -4.15
CA ASP A 179 3.80 -13.41 -5.28
C ASP A 179 4.69 -13.49 -6.54
N ASP A 180 4.75 -14.68 -7.16
CA ASP A 180 5.63 -14.97 -8.30
C ASP A 180 7.15 -14.84 -8.01
N VAL A 181 7.57 -14.87 -6.74
CA VAL A 181 8.98 -14.86 -6.32
C VAL A 181 9.37 -16.25 -5.81
N ASN A 182 10.04 -17.04 -6.65
CA ASN A 182 10.45 -18.41 -6.33
C ASN A 182 11.94 -18.50 -6.00
N SER A 183 12.76 -17.64 -6.60
CA SER A 183 14.21 -17.63 -6.39
C SER A 183 14.77 -16.24 -6.47
N LEU A 184 15.76 -15.94 -5.63
CA LEU A 184 16.57 -14.72 -5.71
C LEU A 184 18.01 -15.10 -5.38
N THR A 185 18.96 -14.46 -6.05
CA THR A 185 20.37 -14.42 -5.67
C THR A 185 20.83 -12.97 -5.70
N GLY A 186 21.49 -12.49 -4.65
CA GLY A 186 21.99 -11.12 -4.59
C GLY A 186 23.36 -10.98 -3.94
N LEU A 187 24.25 -10.23 -4.59
CA LEU A 187 25.55 -9.83 -4.07
C LEU A 187 25.49 -8.52 -3.27
N PHE A 188 24.74 -7.54 -3.79
CA PHE A 188 24.60 -6.20 -3.23
C PHE A 188 23.46 -6.20 -2.20
N ARG A 189 23.86 -6.33 -0.94
CA ARG A 189 23.01 -6.44 0.23
C ARG A 189 23.73 -5.75 1.39
N ASP A 190 22.98 -5.11 2.26
CA ASP A 190 23.48 -4.41 3.43
C ASP A 190 23.43 -5.33 4.65
N ASN A 191 24.40 -5.18 5.56
CA ASN A 191 24.37 -5.81 6.88
C ASN A 191 23.41 -5.00 7.78
N VAL A 192 22.23 -5.56 8.04
CA VAL A 192 21.12 -4.85 8.67
C VAL A 192 20.45 -5.70 9.75
N ARG A 193 19.88 -4.99 10.73
CA ARG A 193 18.93 -5.59 11.68
C ARG A 193 17.60 -4.86 11.62
N LEU A 194 16.56 -5.53 12.09
CA LEU A 194 15.24 -4.92 12.19
C LEU A 194 15.23 -3.78 13.20
N THR A 195 14.56 -2.70 12.80
CA THR A 195 14.15 -1.63 13.70
C THR A 195 13.00 -2.10 14.60
N SER A 196 12.84 -1.50 15.78
CA SER A 196 11.71 -1.82 16.66
C SER A 196 10.37 -1.60 15.93
N GLY A 197 9.46 -2.58 16.04
CA GLY A 197 8.15 -2.55 15.39
C GLY A 197 8.14 -2.92 13.90
N ALA A 198 9.30 -3.21 13.29
CA ALA A 198 9.35 -3.77 11.96
C ALA A 198 9.03 -5.29 11.98
N VAL A 199 8.40 -5.77 10.91
CA VAL A 199 8.10 -7.19 10.71
C VAL A 199 8.90 -7.69 9.52
N GLU A 200 9.74 -8.69 9.75
CA GLU A 200 10.42 -9.41 8.68
C GLU A 200 9.43 -10.26 7.89
N ARG A 201 9.55 -10.20 6.57
CA ARG A 201 8.70 -10.92 5.60
C ARG A 201 9.50 -11.95 4.81
N GLY A 202 10.82 -11.78 4.71
CA GLY A 202 11.71 -12.80 4.16
C GLY A 202 13.17 -12.59 4.51
N ARG A 203 13.97 -13.62 4.26
CA ARG A 203 15.36 -13.76 4.73
C ARG A 203 16.27 -14.37 3.66
N TRP A 204 17.52 -13.92 3.67
CA TRP A 204 18.63 -14.49 2.89
C TRP A 204 19.21 -15.75 3.56
N SER A 205 19.86 -16.61 2.77
CA SER A 205 20.45 -17.88 3.22
C SER A 205 21.61 -17.76 4.21
N ASP A 206 22.17 -16.57 4.36
CA ASP A 206 23.20 -16.25 5.37
C ASP A 206 22.61 -15.68 6.66
N GLY A 207 21.27 -15.60 6.76
CA GLY A 207 20.56 -15.13 7.93
C GLY A 207 20.14 -13.66 7.87
N GLU A 208 20.61 -12.89 6.91
CA GLU A 208 20.31 -11.46 6.80
C GLU A 208 18.84 -11.22 6.41
N PRO A 209 18.16 -10.20 6.96
CA PRO A 209 16.83 -9.82 6.51
C PRO A 209 16.82 -9.45 5.03
N LEU A 210 15.83 -9.95 4.28
CA LEU A 210 15.62 -9.62 2.86
C LEU A 210 14.50 -8.57 2.70
N VAL A 211 13.29 -8.86 3.20
CA VAL A 211 12.18 -7.90 3.20
C VAL A 211 11.72 -7.67 4.63
N ALA A 212 11.55 -6.41 5.00
CA ALA A 212 10.91 -6.02 6.25
C ALA A 212 9.97 -4.83 6.04
N VAL A 213 8.96 -4.74 6.90
CA VAL A 213 7.90 -3.73 6.78
C VAL A 213 7.68 -3.05 8.11
N LYS A 214 7.53 -1.72 8.08
CA LYS A 214 7.12 -0.90 9.22
C LYS A 214 6.08 0.11 8.74
N GLY A 215 4.81 -0.15 9.05
CA GLY A 215 3.69 0.63 8.51
C GLY A 215 3.61 0.56 6.98
N ASN A 216 3.65 1.73 6.35
CA ASN A 216 3.68 1.94 4.89
C ASN A 216 5.09 1.85 4.28
N VAL A 217 6.15 1.70 5.09
CA VAL A 217 7.53 1.61 4.62
C VAL A 217 7.97 0.16 4.46
N VAL A 218 8.53 -0.18 3.29
CA VAL A 218 9.09 -1.49 2.96
C VAL A 218 10.59 -1.36 2.74
N GLY A 219 11.38 -2.15 3.44
CA GLY A 219 12.80 -2.29 3.19
C GLY A 219 13.04 -3.54 2.35
N VAL A 220 13.67 -3.39 1.17
CA VAL A 220 14.11 -4.49 0.32
C VAL A 220 15.64 -4.51 0.32
N ASN A 221 16.23 -5.44 1.06
CA ASN A 221 17.67 -5.64 1.16
C ASN A 221 18.22 -6.39 -0.08
N LEU A 222 17.94 -5.84 -1.27
CA LEU A 222 18.49 -6.22 -2.55
C LEU A 222 18.71 -4.96 -3.43
N PHE A 223 19.75 -4.93 -4.26
CA PHE A 223 19.90 -3.86 -5.26
C PHE A 223 18.92 -4.04 -6.43
N PRO A 224 18.12 -3.03 -6.79
CA PRO A 224 17.10 -3.14 -7.84
C PRO A 224 17.67 -3.16 -9.27
N ASP A 225 18.94 -2.81 -9.42
CA ASP A 225 19.60 -2.67 -10.71
C ASP A 225 20.39 -3.94 -11.10
N ASP A 226 19.93 -4.61 -12.16
CA ASP A 226 20.54 -5.83 -12.68
C ASP A 226 21.64 -5.57 -13.74
N ALA A 227 21.91 -4.30 -14.09
CA ALA A 227 22.89 -3.95 -15.12
C ALA A 227 24.33 -4.41 -14.81
N TYR A 228 24.62 -4.70 -13.54
CA TYR A 228 25.93 -5.16 -13.07
C TYR A 228 26.08 -6.68 -13.01
N GLY A 229 25.03 -7.45 -13.33
CA GLY A 229 25.08 -8.92 -13.38
C GLY A 229 25.26 -9.62 -12.02
N ASN A 230 25.02 -8.90 -10.92
CA ASN A 230 25.29 -9.35 -9.54
C ASN A 230 24.02 -9.67 -8.74
N VAL A 231 22.89 -9.69 -9.43
CA VAL A 231 21.58 -10.06 -8.91
C VAL A 231 20.91 -10.96 -9.96
N SER A 232 20.18 -12.00 -9.54
CA SER A 232 19.41 -12.86 -10.45
C SER A 232 18.16 -13.45 -9.80
N GLY A 233 17.33 -14.10 -10.60
CA GLY A 233 16.04 -14.67 -10.18
C GLY A 233 14.88 -13.70 -10.38
N ASP A 234 13.89 -13.80 -9.51
CA ASP A 234 12.60 -13.13 -9.59
C ASP A 234 12.64 -11.71 -8.96
N ILE A 235 13.67 -10.93 -9.32
CA ILE A 235 13.92 -9.59 -8.75
C ILE A 235 12.78 -8.62 -9.09
N ARG A 236 12.33 -8.65 -10.34
CA ARG A 236 11.30 -7.74 -10.83
C ARG A 236 9.97 -7.89 -10.08
N PRO A 237 9.38 -9.10 -9.98
CA PRO A 237 8.15 -9.26 -9.20
C PRO A 237 8.34 -8.86 -7.73
N LEU A 238 9.49 -9.12 -7.09
CA LEU A 238 9.75 -8.68 -5.72
C LEU A 238 9.55 -7.17 -5.52
N PHE A 239 10.15 -6.34 -6.37
CA PHE A 239 10.03 -4.88 -6.28
C PHE A 239 8.66 -4.36 -6.73
N ILE A 240 8.05 -4.96 -7.75
CA ILE A 240 6.67 -4.64 -8.15
C ILE A 240 5.69 -4.91 -7.00
N ASN A 241 5.87 -6.04 -6.31
CA ASN A 241 5.06 -6.41 -5.16
C ASN A 241 5.36 -5.50 -3.96
N ALA A 242 6.61 -5.14 -3.69
CA ALA A 242 6.97 -4.19 -2.63
C ALA A 242 6.22 -2.85 -2.76
N LEU A 243 6.03 -2.39 -4.00
CA LEU A 243 5.32 -1.15 -4.33
C LEU A 243 3.79 -1.25 -4.26
N SER A 244 3.22 -2.46 -4.34
CA SER A 244 1.75 -2.64 -4.51
C SER A 244 1.09 -3.54 -3.45
N CYS A 245 1.87 -4.28 -2.66
CA CYS A 245 1.37 -5.19 -1.63
C CYS A 245 0.83 -4.40 -0.44
N GLU A 246 -0.49 -4.39 -0.25
CA GLU A 246 -1.15 -3.73 0.86
C GLU A 246 -0.98 -4.58 2.14
N THR A 247 -0.29 -4.03 3.16
CA THR A 247 0.04 -4.72 4.41
C THR A 247 -0.63 -4.15 5.66
N GLY A 248 -1.71 -3.39 5.49
CA GLY A 248 -2.69 -3.34 6.57
C GLY A 248 -3.29 -4.73 6.77
N PRO A 249 -3.79 -5.11 7.96
CA PRO A 249 -4.88 -6.08 7.97
C PRO A 249 -5.91 -5.53 6.97
N PRO A 250 -6.37 -6.32 5.97
CA PRO A 250 -7.33 -5.79 5.02
C PRO A 250 -8.46 -5.13 5.82
N THR A 251 -8.80 -3.86 5.59
CA THR A 251 -9.91 -3.30 6.36
C THR A 251 -11.18 -3.94 5.81
N PRO A 252 -12.09 -4.48 6.66
CA PRO A 252 -13.35 -5.00 6.16
C PRO A 252 -14.03 -3.91 5.36
N ARG A 253 -14.51 -4.26 4.18
CA ARG A 253 -15.23 -3.34 3.28
C ARG A 253 -16.64 -3.87 3.07
N CYS A 254 -17.55 -2.96 2.76
CA CYS A 254 -18.89 -3.38 2.36
C CYS A 254 -18.80 -4.12 1.03
N ILE A 255 -19.17 -5.40 1.02
CA ILE A 255 -19.17 -6.27 -0.16
C ILE A 255 -20.60 -6.40 -0.68
N TYR A 256 -20.77 -6.14 -1.96
CA TYR A 256 -22.04 -6.23 -2.65
C TYR A 256 -21.94 -7.22 -3.80
N GLN A 257 -23.03 -7.93 -4.08
CA GLN A 257 -23.16 -8.75 -5.27
C GLN A 257 -24.09 -8.06 -6.27
N VAL A 258 -23.64 -7.91 -7.52
CA VAL A 258 -24.45 -7.36 -8.60
C VAL A 258 -25.67 -8.25 -8.82
N SER A 259 -26.84 -7.75 -8.44
CA SER A 259 -28.10 -8.47 -8.57
C SER A 259 -28.83 -8.14 -9.87
N LYS A 260 -28.54 -6.98 -10.47
CA LYS A 260 -29.21 -6.50 -11.68
C LYS A 260 -28.37 -5.55 -12.51
N VAL A 261 -28.39 -5.77 -13.82
CA VAL A 261 -27.82 -4.88 -14.84
C VAL A 261 -28.92 -4.53 -15.84
N LYS A 262 -29.05 -3.25 -16.19
CA LYS A 262 -30.05 -2.75 -17.14
C LYS A 262 -29.41 -1.77 -18.11
N ASN A 263 -29.35 -2.12 -19.39
CA ASN A 263 -28.92 -1.20 -20.43
C ASN A 263 -30.05 -0.22 -20.77
N LYS A 264 -29.76 1.07 -20.72
CA LYS A 264 -30.68 2.15 -21.10
C LYS A 264 -30.24 2.70 -22.43
N ALA A 265 -31.15 2.67 -23.41
CA ALA A 265 -30.88 3.25 -24.72
C ALA A 265 -30.71 4.77 -24.64
N ASN A 266 -29.85 5.33 -25.50
CA ASN A 266 -29.75 6.76 -25.70
C ASN A 266 -30.96 7.31 -26.49
N ALA A 267 -31.02 8.62 -26.72
CA ALA A 267 -32.10 9.25 -27.49
C ALA A 267 -32.18 8.76 -28.96
N CYS A 268 -31.09 8.20 -29.48
CA CYS A 268 -31.00 7.61 -30.81
C CYS A 268 -31.35 6.11 -30.84
N GLY A 269 -31.81 5.53 -29.72
CA GLY A 269 -32.19 4.12 -29.62
C GLY A 269 -31.02 3.13 -29.47
N GLN A 270 -29.77 3.60 -29.39
CA GLN A 270 -28.60 2.74 -29.21
C GLN A 270 -28.50 2.30 -27.75
N VAL A 271 -28.28 1.00 -27.52
CA VAL A 271 -28.07 0.44 -26.18
C VAL A 271 -26.58 0.40 -25.84
N CYS A 272 -26.27 0.24 -24.55
CA CYS A 272 -24.90 0.00 -24.12
C CYS A 272 -24.51 -1.44 -24.43
N ASP A 273 -23.55 -1.65 -25.33
CA ASP A 273 -23.12 -3.00 -25.72
C ASP A 273 -22.10 -3.60 -24.73
N THR A 274 -21.41 -2.76 -23.96
CA THR A 274 -20.34 -3.15 -23.03
C THR A 274 -20.61 -2.60 -21.63
N CYS A 275 -21.62 -3.14 -20.94
CA CYS A 275 -21.68 -2.91 -19.50
C CYS A 275 -20.58 -3.76 -18.85
N PRO A 276 -19.67 -3.17 -18.07
CA PRO A 276 -18.56 -3.89 -17.46
C PRO A 276 -19.01 -4.87 -16.37
N TYR A 277 -20.22 -4.68 -15.86
CA TYR A 277 -20.77 -5.48 -14.79
C TYR A 277 -21.74 -6.51 -15.35
N VAL A 278 -21.65 -7.73 -14.87
CA VAL A 278 -22.63 -8.80 -15.05
C VAL A 278 -23.22 -9.22 -13.72
N ARG A 279 -24.36 -9.92 -13.78
CA ARG A 279 -25.00 -10.43 -12.57
C ARG A 279 -24.08 -11.45 -11.90
N GLY A 280 -23.82 -11.26 -10.61
CA GLY A 280 -22.94 -12.12 -9.82
C GLY A 280 -21.60 -11.47 -9.46
N ASP A 281 -21.19 -10.41 -10.16
CA ASP A 281 -19.95 -9.69 -9.86
C ASP A 281 -19.95 -9.12 -8.44
N LEU A 282 -18.75 -9.00 -7.87
CA LEU A 282 -18.56 -8.44 -6.54
C LEU A 282 -18.08 -6.99 -6.63
N VAL A 283 -18.66 -6.15 -5.78
CA VAL A 283 -18.36 -4.72 -5.70
C VAL A 283 -18.06 -4.36 -4.25
N CYS A 284 -16.96 -3.66 -4.01
CA CYS A 284 -16.48 -3.26 -2.69
C CYS A 284 -16.41 -1.74 -2.58
N THR A 285 -16.81 -1.20 -1.43
CA THR A 285 -16.85 0.25 -1.20
C THR A 285 -15.98 0.65 0.00
N ILE A 286 -16.40 1.68 0.74
CA ILE A 286 -15.80 2.15 1.99
C ILE A 286 -15.57 1.04 3.01
N GLU A 287 -14.64 1.32 3.91
CA GLU A 287 -14.38 0.53 5.11
C GLU A 287 -15.63 0.44 5.99
N CYS A 288 -15.77 -0.68 6.69
CA CYS A 288 -16.86 -0.93 7.61
C CYS A 288 -16.36 -1.68 8.85
N GLY A 289 -17.00 -1.44 9.99
CA GLY A 289 -16.81 -2.25 11.19
C GLY A 289 -17.81 -3.41 11.25
N SER A 290 -18.94 -3.27 10.58
CA SER A 290 -20.01 -4.27 10.47
C SER A 290 -20.88 -4.04 9.23
N ALA A 291 -21.72 -5.01 8.89
CA ALA A 291 -22.68 -4.87 7.79
C ALA A 291 -23.70 -3.74 8.00
N ASN A 292 -23.89 -3.26 9.24
CA ASN A 292 -24.81 -2.16 9.55
C ASN A 292 -24.25 -0.79 9.14
N ASP A 293 -22.93 -0.68 8.97
CA ASP A 293 -22.28 0.54 8.51
C ASP A 293 -22.46 0.74 7.00
N CYS A 294 -22.92 -0.32 6.31
CA CYS A 294 -23.08 -0.38 4.88
C CYS A 294 -24.52 -0.06 4.44
N PRO A 295 -24.70 0.71 3.36
CA PRO A 295 -25.98 0.73 2.64
C PRO A 295 -26.45 -0.69 2.29
N GLY A 296 -27.73 -1.00 2.43
CA GLY A 296 -28.23 -2.35 2.09
C GLY A 296 -28.21 -2.67 0.59
N ARG A 297 -28.11 -1.65 -0.27
CA ARG A 297 -28.09 -1.77 -1.73
C ARG A 297 -27.38 -0.59 -2.36
N LEU A 298 -26.54 -0.86 -3.35
CA LEU A 298 -25.97 0.15 -4.23
C LEU A 298 -26.77 0.27 -5.51
N LYS A 299 -26.85 1.49 -6.03
CA LYS A 299 -27.38 1.79 -7.35
C LYS A 299 -26.49 2.81 -8.01
N GLY A 300 -26.22 2.59 -9.28
CA GLY A 300 -25.57 3.61 -10.07
C GLY A 300 -25.51 3.27 -11.53
N PHE A 301 -24.70 4.04 -12.23
CA PHE A 301 -24.72 4.15 -13.67
C PHE A 301 -23.30 4.12 -14.19
N ASN A 302 -23.11 3.44 -15.31
CA ASN A 302 -21.92 3.57 -16.12
C ASN A 302 -22.32 4.15 -17.48
N ALA A 303 -21.67 5.24 -17.86
CA ALA A 303 -21.88 5.88 -19.15
C ALA A 303 -21.15 5.08 -20.24
N CYS A 304 -21.76 4.99 -21.42
CA CYS A 304 -21.21 4.27 -22.55
C CYS A 304 -20.78 5.26 -23.63
N ALA A 305 -19.78 4.92 -24.44
CA ALA A 305 -19.16 5.82 -25.42
C ALA A 305 -20.17 6.41 -26.44
N ASN A 306 -21.27 5.70 -26.70
CA ASN A 306 -22.36 6.13 -27.57
C ASN A 306 -23.40 7.04 -26.87
N GLY A 307 -23.17 7.49 -25.63
CA GLY A 307 -24.12 8.28 -24.85
C GLY A 307 -25.29 7.47 -24.28
N ALA A 308 -25.28 6.14 -24.41
CA ALA A 308 -26.14 5.24 -23.63
C ALA A 308 -25.60 5.10 -22.20
N ALA A 309 -26.33 4.40 -21.33
CA ALA A 309 -25.84 4.08 -19.99
C ALA A 309 -26.31 2.70 -19.54
N CYS A 310 -25.51 2.00 -18.75
CA CYS A 310 -25.98 0.82 -18.03
C CYS A 310 -26.21 1.15 -16.54
N LYS A 311 -27.37 0.77 -16.03
CA LYS A 311 -27.73 0.90 -14.63
C LYS A 311 -27.43 -0.40 -13.90
N VAL A 312 -26.62 -0.32 -12.86
CA VAL A 312 -26.22 -1.44 -12.03
C VAL A 312 -26.93 -1.33 -10.67
N SER A 313 -27.35 -2.46 -10.14
CA SER A 313 -27.80 -2.58 -8.75
C SER A 313 -27.11 -3.77 -8.11
N ALA A 314 -26.56 -3.55 -6.93
CA ALA A 314 -25.85 -4.57 -6.17
C ALA A 314 -26.40 -4.62 -4.75
N ASP A 315 -26.64 -5.82 -4.24
CA ASP A 315 -27.19 -6.06 -2.91
C ASP A 315 -26.06 -6.35 -1.93
N LEU A 316 -26.13 -5.80 -0.72
CA LEU A 316 -25.12 -6.05 0.32
C LEU A 316 -25.12 -7.54 0.66
N ILE A 317 -23.94 -8.15 0.63
CA ILE A 317 -23.75 -9.54 1.07
C ILE A 317 -22.96 -9.62 2.39
N GLY A 318 -22.21 -8.57 2.74
CA GLY A 318 -21.54 -8.52 4.04
C GLY A 318 -20.62 -7.31 4.20
N CYS A 319 -20.01 -7.24 5.38
CA CYS A 319 -18.84 -6.44 5.68
C CYS A 319 -17.73 -7.42 6.02
N ASP A 320 -16.78 -7.60 5.11
CA ASP A 320 -15.71 -8.58 5.26
C ASP A 320 -14.49 -8.13 4.45
N PHE A 321 -13.39 -8.87 4.56
CA PHE A 321 -12.22 -8.64 3.75
C PHE A 321 -12.56 -8.85 2.25
N PRO A 322 -12.27 -7.86 1.39
CA PRO A 322 -12.67 -7.92 -0.01
C PRO A 322 -11.98 -9.11 -0.71
N PRO A 323 -12.72 -10.00 -1.40
CA PRO A 323 -12.11 -11.06 -2.20
C PRO A 323 -11.35 -10.46 -3.39
N ARG A 324 -10.37 -11.20 -3.93
CA ARG A 324 -9.48 -10.73 -5.02
C ARG A 324 -10.23 -10.25 -6.28
N ASN A 325 -11.45 -10.74 -6.52
CA ASN A 325 -12.30 -10.34 -7.64
C ASN A 325 -13.29 -9.21 -7.30
N CYS A 326 -13.10 -8.51 -6.18
CA CYS A 326 -13.99 -7.42 -5.80
C CYS A 326 -13.59 -6.10 -6.47
N ARG A 327 -14.51 -5.52 -7.24
CA ARG A 327 -14.30 -4.25 -7.95
C ARG A 327 -14.55 -3.08 -7.02
N GLN A 328 -13.65 -2.10 -7.01
CA GLN A 328 -13.83 -0.91 -6.18
C GLN A 328 -14.78 0.09 -6.83
N CYS A 329 -15.76 0.58 -6.07
CA CYS A 329 -16.52 1.79 -6.43
C CYS A 329 -15.86 3.03 -5.84
N ARG A 330 -15.82 4.13 -6.61
CA ARG A 330 -15.51 5.47 -6.11
C ARG A 330 -16.80 6.26 -5.88
#